data_AF-A0A1Y3MT03-F1
#
_entry.id   AF-A0A1Y3MT03-F1
#
_cell.length_a   1.000
_cell.length_b   1.000
_cell.length_c   1.000
_cell.angle_alpha   90.00
_cell.angle_beta   90.00
_cell.angle_gamma   90.00
#
_symmetry.space_group_name_H-M   'P 1'
#
loop_
_entity.id
_entity.type
_entity.pdbx_description
1 polymer ?
#
loop_
_entity_poly.entity_id
_entity_poly.type
_entity_poly.pdbx_seq_one_letter_code
_entity_poly.pdbx_strand_id
1 'polypeptide(L)'
;MSKFFLIWLVTSLHSDRFLAFKEYIFFSQYCTSEEFFFPYKDLNFCMIFKGVYDWDKDTENDLIGTFKVTTNDLLTKDEFEIINEKKKKKDSYKNSGVLTIKLEKVRTKGYSFIEYPYGGTEMAVSFAIDFTGSNGLQHLPESLHYNKPDYDINNFYTLNDYEKALSAIGYVLEPYDTNKYFEVYGYGGKFFGKKTVEFDCALTGDQNKPSVFGVAGVMEVYHKALQKVYLSKFIIIFIEIND
;
A
#
# COMPACT_ATOMS: atom_id res chain seq x y z
N MET A 1 18.45 -36.79 -13.45
CA MET A 1 17.17 -36.07 -13.33
C MET A 1 17.31 -35.06 -12.22
N SER A 2 17.23 -33.79 -12.56
CA SER A 2 17.24 -32.68 -11.62
C SER A 2 15.95 -32.71 -10.82
N LYS A 3 16.04 -32.91 -9.50
CA LYS A 3 14.90 -32.88 -8.60
C LYS A 3 14.74 -31.44 -8.10
N PHE A 4 13.62 -30.80 -8.41
CA PHE A 4 13.33 -29.46 -7.92
C PHE A 4 12.50 -29.59 -6.64
N PHE A 5 12.71 -28.72 -5.65
CA PHE A 5 11.96 -28.76 -4.40
C PHE A 5 11.14 -27.49 -4.20
N LEU A 6 9.82 -27.63 -4.07
CA LEU A 6 8.94 -26.52 -3.69
C LEU A 6 8.82 -26.47 -2.17
N ILE A 7 9.07 -25.32 -1.55
CA ILE A 7 8.86 -25.09 -0.12
C ILE A 7 7.63 -24.20 0.05
N TRP A 8 6.59 -24.71 0.71
CA TRP A 8 5.40 -23.92 1.05
C TRP A 8 5.48 -23.46 2.50
N LEU A 9 5.53 -22.15 2.69
CA LEU A 9 5.63 -21.49 4.00
C LEU A 9 4.30 -20.82 4.35
N VAL A 10 3.79 -21.13 5.53
CA VAL A 10 2.62 -20.44 6.09
C VAL A 10 3.10 -19.65 7.29
N THR A 11 3.35 -18.36 7.10
CA THR A 11 3.61 -17.43 8.20
C THR A 11 2.31 -16.69 8.51
N SER A 12 1.77 -16.89 9.72
CA SER A 12 0.87 -15.92 10.34
C SER A 12 1.76 -15.06 11.23
N LEU A 13 1.85 -13.75 10.98
CA LEU A 13 2.07 -12.65 11.95
C LEU A 13 2.74 -11.41 11.32
N HIS A 14 2.47 -10.25 11.90
CA HIS A 14 3.16 -8.96 11.67
C HIS A 14 4.35 -8.81 12.62
N SER A 15 5.59 -8.77 12.11
CA SER A 15 6.80 -8.53 12.92
C SER A 15 7.81 -7.54 12.32
N ASP A 16 8.62 -6.92 13.18
CA ASP A 16 9.43 -5.71 12.95
C ASP A 16 10.91 -5.98 12.61
N ARG A 17 11.31 -7.24 12.52
CA ARG A 17 12.66 -7.66 12.10
C ARG A 17 12.57 -8.81 11.13
N PHE A 18 13.41 -8.84 10.10
CA PHE A 18 13.39 -9.87 9.07
C PHE A 18 14.73 -10.61 8.98
N LEU A 19 14.69 -11.94 8.95
CA LEU A 19 15.84 -12.74 8.55
C LEU A 19 15.86 -12.82 7.02
N ALA A 20 16.94 -12.37 6.39
CA ALA A 20 17.15 -12.53 4.96
C ALA A 20 17.98 -13.80 4.72
N PHE A 21 17.39 -14.75 4.00
CA PHE A 21 18.09 -15.95 3.56
C PHE A 21 18.45 -15.80 2.10
N LYS A 22 19.67 -16.22 1.77
CA LYS A 22 20.02 -16.59 0.41
C LYS A 22 19.91 -18.10 0.36
N GLU A 23 18.75 -18.59 -0.06
CA GLU A 23 18.60 -20.02 -0.24
C GLU A 23 19.57 -20.50 -1.32
N TYR A 24 20.38 -21.49 -0.97
CA TYR A 24 20.91 -22.45 -1.94
C TYR A 24 19.98 -23.65 -1.89
N ILE A 25 18.89 -23.64 -2.66
CA ILE A 25 18.10 -24.86 -2.84
C ILE A 25 18.10 -25.21 -4.32
N PHE A 26 19.18 -25.86 -4.75
CA PHE A 26 19.15 -26.69 -5.94
C PHE A 26 20.00 -27.96 -5.74
N PHE A 27 19.35 -29.12 -5.83
CA PHE A 27 20.03 -30.34 -6.27
C PHE A 27 19.94 -30.42 -7.81
N SER A 28 20.53 -29.44 -8.49
CA SER A 28 20.86 -29.45 -9.93
C SER A 28 21.46 -28.11 -10.38
N GLN A 29 22.33 -28.18 -11.38
CA GLN A 29 23.36 -27.22 -11.81
C GLN A 29 22.94 -25.80 -12.27
N TYR A 30 21.73 -25.29 -12.02
CA TYR A 30 21.30 -23.98 -12.49
C TYR A 30 20.40 -23.29 -11.45
N CYS A 31 20.92 -22.23 -10.82
CA CYS A 31 20.30 -21.55 -9.68
C CYS A 31 19.81 -20.14 -10.05
N THR A 32 18.60 -19.81 -9.63
CA THR A 32 18.12 -18.42 -9.49
C THR A 32 17.86 -18.16 -8.01
N SER A 33 18.56 -17.19 -7.43
CA SER A 33 18.39 -16.78 -6.04
C SER A 33 17.16 -15.89 -5.87
N GLU A 34 16.24 -16.26 -5.00
CA GLU A 34 15.24 -15.34 -4.44
C GLU A 34 15.57 -15.09 -2.95
N GLU A 35 15.55 -13.82 -2.53
CA GLU A 35 15.71 -13.45 -1.12
C GLU A 35 14.38 -13.71 -0.39
N PHE A 36 14.39 -14.54 0.64
CA PHE A 36 13.23 -14.72 1.53
C PHE A 36 13.42 -13.96 2.84
N PHE A 37 12.38 -13.22 3.25
CA PHE A 37 12.36 -12.43 4.47
C PHE A 37 11.37 -13.01 5.49
N PHE A 38 11.88 -13.44 6.65
CA PHE A 38 11.04 -14.00 7.71
C PHE A 38 10.90 -13.03 8.87
N PRO A 39 9.68 -12.58 9.20
CA PRO A 39 9.47 -11.65 10.29
C PRO A 39 9.64 -12.40 11.63
N TYR A 40 10.52 -11.94 12.53
CA TYR A 40 10.78 -12.58 13.83
C TYR A 40 10.69 -11.60 15.01
N LYS A 41 9.95 -11.96 16.06
CA LYS A 41 9.89 -11.21 17.34
C LYS A 41 10.56 -11.95 18.49
N ASP A 42 10.59 -13.27 18.41
CA ASP A 42 11.03 -14.16 19.46
C ASP A 42 12.00 -15.19 18.87
N LEU A 43 13.15 -15.34 19.51
CA LEU A 43 14.18 -16.30 19.12
C LEU A 43 13.67 -17.76 19.24
N ASN A 44 12.68 -18.00 20.10
CA ASN A 44 12.06 -19.31 20.29
C ASN A 44 10.84 -19.53 19.39
N PHE A 45 10.51 -18.58 18.51
CA PHE A 45 9.40 -18.73 17.58
C PHE A 45 9.67 -19.91 16.64
N CYS A 46 8.82 -20.94 16.72
CA CYS A 46 8.94 -22.16 15.94
C CYS A 46 8.27 -21.97 14.58
N MET A 47 9.07 -21.97 13.52
CA MET A 47 8.63 -22.01 12.13
C MET A 47 8.46 -23.46 11.70
N ILE A 48 7.32 -23.76 11.09
CA ILE A 48 7.02 -25.09 10.55
C ILE A 48 7.05 -24.98 9.03
N PHE A 49 8.05 -25.61 8.42
CA PHE A 49 8.17 -25.75 6.98
C PHE A 49 7.34 -26.95 6.55
N LYS A 50 6.16 -26.67 5.97
CA LYS A 50 5.08 -27.66 5.81
C LYS A 50 5.31 -28.68 4.70
N GLY A 51 6.31 -28.49 3.84
CA GLY A 51 6.74 -29.55 2.94
C GLY A 51 7.90 -29.16 2.05
N VAL A 52 8.84 -30.09 1.94
CA VAL A 52 9.86 -30.19 0.89
C VAL A 52 9.34 -31.25 -0.07
N TYR A 53 9.11 -30.87 -1.33
CA TYR A 53 8.43 -31.73 -2.31
C TYR A 53 9.30 -32.00 -3.52
N ASP A 54 9.53 -33.26 -3.86
CA ASP A 54 10.13 -33.65 -5.13
C ASP A 54 9.20 -33.24 -6.27
N TRP A 55 9.63 -32.28 -7.08
CA TRP A 55 8.83 -31.75 -8.16
C TRP A 55 8.87 -32.68 -9.35
N ASP A 56 7.69 -33.03 -9.84
CA ASP A 56 7.49 -33.82 -11.02
C ASP A 56 6.71 -33.01 -12.06
N LYS A 57 7.20 -33.00 -13.30
CA LYS A 57 6.60 -32.19 -14.37
C LYS A 57 5.20 -32.68 -14.75
N ASP A 58 5.00 -33.98 -14.72
CA ASP A 58 3.86 -34.67 -15.33
C ASP A 58 2.94 -35.35 -14.30
N THR A 59 3.30 -35.31 -13.01
CA THR A 59 2.54 -35.92 -11.90
C THR A 59 2.46 -34.99 -10.69
N GLU A 60 1.63 -35.33 -9.71
CA GLU A 60 1.65 -34.63 -8.42
C GLU A 60 3.01 -34.79 -7.74
N ASN A 61 3.50 -33.70 -7.14
CA ASN A 61 4.80 -33.68 -6.48
C ASN A 61 4.83 -34.57 -5.24
N ASP A 62 5.88 -35.37 -5.10
CA ASP A 62 6.04 -36.28 -3.99
C ASP A 62 6.60 -35.58 -2.75
N LEU A 63 5.88 -35.66 -1.62
CA LEU A 63 6.37 -35.12 -0.36
C LEU A 63 7.61 -35.87 0.13
N ILE A 64 8.75 -35.19 0.18
CA ILE A 64 9.98 -35.70 0.79
C ILE A 64 9.85 -35.68 2.30
N GLY A 65 9.39 -34.57 2.88
CA GLY A 65 9.16 -34.45 4.30
C GLY A 65 8.97 -33.00 4.75
N THR A 66 8.95 -32.80 6.06
CA THR A 66 8.79 -31.51 6.72
C THR A 66 9.94 -31.31 7.70
N PHE A 67 10.22 -30.07 8.06
CA PHE A 67 11.14 -29.77 9.16
C PHE A 67 10.59 -28.60 9.98
N LYS A 68 11.01 -28.56 11.24
CA LYS A 68 10.66 -27.49 12.17
C LYS A 68 11.94 -26.84 12.64
N VAL A 69 11.93 -25.52 12.73
CA VAL A 69 13.12 -24.76 13.08
C VAL A 69 12.70 -23.52 13.87
N THR A 70 13.43 -23.20 14.93
CA THR A 70 13.24 -21.93 15.63
C THR A 70 14.06 -20.83 14.98
N THR A 71 13.74 -19.56 15.25
CA THR A 71 14.60 -18.44 14.85
C THR A 71 16.03 -18.61 15.39
N ASN A 72 16.19 -19.10 16.63
CA ASN A 72 17.51 -19.39 17.20
C ASN A 72 18.23 -20.51 16.45
N ASP A 73 17.52 -21.57 16.05
CA ASP A 73 18.11 -22.63 15.23
C ASP A 73 18.64 -22.08 13.89
N LEU A 74 17.89 -21.21 13.20
CA LEU A 74 18.35 -20.56 11.96
C LEU A 74 19.54 -19.61 12.15
N LEU A 75 19.75 -19.09 13.36
CA LEU A 75 20.90 -18.25 13.71
C LEU A 75 22.15 -19.05 14.09
N THR A 76 21.97 -20.31 14.53
CA THR A 76 23.04 -21.09 15.19
C THR A 76 23.41 -22.37 14.46
N LYS A 77 22.58 -22.82 13.51
CA LYS A 77 22.77 -24.05 12.75
C LYS A 77 22.58 -23.77 11.27
N ASP A 78 23.33 -24.50 10.45
CA ASP A 78 23.20 -24.44 9.00
C ASP A 78 22.46 -25.65 8.44
N GLU A 79 22.31 -26.74 9.19
CA GLU A 79 21.79 -28.03 8.71
C GLU A 79 20.54 -28.47 9.46
N PHE A 80 19.52 -28.89 8.72
CA PHE A 80 18.20 -29.26 9.23
C PHE A 80 17.71 -30.57 8.63
N GLU A 81 17.39 -31.54 9.49
CA GLU A 81 16.89 -32.84 9.04
C GLU A 81 15.46 -32.71 8.48
N ILE A 82 15.25 -33.27 7.29
CA ILE A 82 13.92 -33.35 6.66
C ILE A 82 13.27 -34.66 7.09
N ILE A 83 12.08 -34.58 7.67
CA ILE A 83 11.39 -35.70 8.29
C ILE A 83 10.09 -36.03 7.57
N ASN A 84 9.95 -37.27 7.14
CA ASN A 84 8.74 -37.80 6.53
C ASN A 84 7.95 -38.61 7.56
N GLU A 85 6.84 -38.06 8.05
CA GLU A 85 5.99 -38.72 9.05
C GLU A 85 5.47 -40.09 8.58
N LYS A 86 5.26 -40.29 7.27
CA LYS A 86 4.84 -41.60 6.73
C LYS A 86 5.95 -42.65 6.84
N LYS A 87 7.22 -42.26 6.78
CA LYS A 87 8.38 -43.17 6.82
C LYS A 87 8.87 -43.48 8.24
N LYS A 88 8.49 -42.69 9.25
CA LYS A 88 8.83 -42.93 10.67
C LYS A 88 8.39 -44.29 11.22
N LYS A 89 7.40 -44.93 10.60
CA LYS A 89 6.93 -46.26 10.98
C LYS A 89 7.95 -47.38 10.70
N LYS A 90 9.07 -47.08 10.02
CA LYS A 90 10.13 -48.04 9.72
C LYS A 90 11.28 -47.87 10.71
N ASP A 91 11.69 -48.94 11.39
CA ASP A 91 12.73 -48.91 12.43
C ASP A 91 14.11 -48.44 11.93
N SER A 92 14.39 -48.59 10.62
CA SER A 92 15.64 -48.14 10.00
C SER A 92 15.62 -46.68 9.55
N TYR A 93 14.48 -45.99 9.66
CA TYR A 93 14.33 -44.62 9.17
C TYR A 93 15.00 -43.62 10.11
N LYS A 94 15.91 -42.80 9.56
CA LYS A 94 16.56 -41.70 10.28
C LYS A 94 16.01 -40.34 9.83
N ASN A 95 16.13 -40.03 8.54
CA ASN A 95 15.59 -38.82 7.93
C ASN A 95 15.38 -39.04 6.41
N SER A 96 14.88 -38.03 5.71
CA SER A 96 14.68 -38.00 4.24
C SER A 96 15.62 -37.03 3.54
N GLY A 97 16.75 -36.72 4.17
CA GLY A 97 17.73 -35.76 3.69
C GLY A 97 18.01 -34.68 4.73
N VAL A 98 19.03 -33.88 4.45
CA VAL A 98 19.43 -32.71 5.24
C VAL A 98 19.32 -31.49 4.33
N LEU A 99 18.62 -30.46 4.81
CA LEU A 99 18.55 -29.16 4.18
C LEU A 99 19.63 -28.26 4.79
N THR A 100 20.47 -27.67 3.95
CA THR A 100 21.45 -26.67 4.40
C THR A 100 20.91 -25.26 4.12
N ILE A 101 20.66 -24.47 5.15
CA ILE A 101 20.24 -23.07 5.06
C ILE A 101 21.38 -22.21 5.60
N LYS A 102 21.94 -21.33 4.75
CA LYS A 102 22.95 -20.35 5.18
C LYS A 102 22.30 -18.99 5.34
N LEU A 103 22.28 -18.49 6.58
CA LEU A 103 21.84 -17.14 6.84
C LEU A 103 22.91 -16.15 6.36
N GLU A 104 22.55 -15.27 5.41
CA GLU A 104 23.48 -14.28 4.88
C GLU A 104 23.46 -12.98 5.68
N LYS A 105 22.26 -12.50 6.05
CA LYS A 105 22.13 -11.23 6.79
C LYS A 105 20.88 -11.18 7.65
N VAL A 106 21.04 -10.70 8.88
CA VAL A 106 19.93 -10.20 9.69
C VAL A 106 19.69 -8.75 9.29
N ARG A 107 18.51 -8.43 8.76
CA ARG A 107 18.14 -7.03 8.44
C ARG A 107 17.11 -6.54 9.46
N THR A 108 17.33 -5.36 10.01
CA THR A 108 16.23 -4.61 10.62
C THR A 108 15.25 -4.23 9.51
N LYS A 109 13.94 -4.24 9.80
CA LYS A 109 12.94 -3.74 8.85
C LYS A 109 13.36 -2.31 8.42
N GLY A 110 13.14 -1.97 7.16
CA GLY A 110 13.17 -0.56 6.76
C GLY A 110 12.12 0.22 7.56
N TYR A 111 12.20 1.55 7.58
CA TYR A 111 11.18 2.33 8.27
C TYR A 111 9.79 2.01 7.69
N SER A 112 8.87 1.65 8.57
CA SER A 112 7.44 1.60 8.28
C SER A 112 6.90 3.01 8.07
N PHE A 113 5.74 3.10 7.41
CA PHE A 113 5.10 4.38 7.12
C PHE A 113 5.01 5.29 8.35
N ILE A 114 4.63 4.76 9.52
CA ILE A 114 4.44 5.57 10.75
C ILE A 114 5.74 6.11 11.34
N GLU A 115 6.88 5.48 11.06
CA GLU A 115 8.18 5.92 11.56
C GLU A 115 8.66 7.20 10.85
N TYR A 116 8.19 7.47 9.62
CA TYR A 116 8.51 8.71 8.92
C TYR A 116 7.88 9.94 9.61
N PRO A 117 6.56 10.00 9.88
CA PRO A 117 5.97 11.07 10.68
C PRO A 117 6.57 11.22 12.07
N TYR A 118 6.84 10.12 12.78
CA TYR A 118 7.52 10.20 14.09
C TYR A 118 8.93 10.78 13.99
N GLY A 119 9.61 10.58 12.85
CA GLY A 119 10.90 11.19 12.54
C GLY A 119 10.83 12.64 12.06
N GLY A 120 9.64 13.26 12.02
CA GLY A 120 9.44 14.63 11.57
C GLY A 120 9.20 14.79 10.06
N THR A 121 8.87 13.70 9.35
CA THR A 121 8.44 13.79 7.94
C THR A 121 7.00 14.31 7.90
N GLU A 122 6.78 15.40 7.17
CA GLU A 122 5.46 15.99 6.98
C GLU A 122 4.83 15.54 5.65
N MET A 123 3.50 15.58 5.57
CA MET A 123 2.73 15.28 4.37
C MET A 123 2.02 16.54 3.87
N ALA A 124 2.59 17.18 2.86
CA ALA A 124 1.92 18.27 2.17
C ALA A 124 0.75 17.74 1.33
N VAL A 125 -0.42 18.37 1.47
CA VAL A 125 -1.64 17.98 0.74
C VAL A 125 -2.11 19.13 -0.15
N SER A 126 -2.50 18.79 -1.37
CA SER A 126 -3.15 19.70 -2.30
C SER A 126 -4.41 19.06 -2.85
N PHE A 127 -5.47 19.85 -2.98
CA PHE A 127 -6.75 19.41 -3.52
C PHE A 127 -6.91 19.94 -4.94
N ALA A 128 -7.19 19.05 -5.90
CA ALA A 128 -7.53 19.40 -7.27
C ALA A 128 -8.96 18.91 -7.56
N ILE A 129 -9.88 19.85 -7.72
CA ILE A 129 -11.31 19.58 -7.78
C ILE A 129 -11.80 19.71 -9.23
N ASP A 130 -12.44 18.66 -9.72
CA ASP A 130 -13.06 18.63 -11.03
C ASP A 130 -14.33 19.47 -11.04
N PHE A 131 -14.43 20.45 -11.95
CA PHE A 131 -15.63 21.26 -12.22
C PHE A 131 -16.10 21.10 -13.68
N THR A 132 -15.88 19.93 -14.29
CA THR A 132 -16.39 19.59 -15.61
C THR A 132 -17.92 19.42 -15.61
N GLY A 133 -18.53 19.66 -16.76
CA GLY A 133 -19.97 19.56 -16.95
C GLY A 133 -20.56 18.15 -16.82
N SER A 134 -19.73 17.10 -16.78
CA SER A 134 -20.17 15.72 -16.48
C SER A 134 -20.74 15.57 -15.08
N ASN A 135 -20.35 16.44 -14.14
CA ASN A 135 -20.84 16.43 -12.75
C ASN A 135 -22.28 16.92 -12.59
N GLY A 136 -22.94 17.34 -13.67
CA GLY A 136 -24.29 17.92 -13.63
C GLY A 136 -24.28 19.35 -13.08
N LEU A 137 -25.39 20.07 -13.25
CA LEU A 137 -25.51 21.45 -12.76
C LEU A 137 -25.70 21.46 -11.24
N GLN A 138 -24.91 22.25 -10.53
CA GLN A 138 -24.88 22.33 -9.06
C GLN A 138 -26.22 22.64 -8.34
N HIS A 139 -27.27 23.06 -9.03
CA HIS A 139 -28.61 23.26 -8.43
C HIS A 139 -29.53 22.05 -8.62
N LEU A 140 -29.08 21.02 -9.33
CA LEU A 140 -29.82 19.79 -9.56
C LEU A 140 -29.43 18.75 -8.50
N PRO A 141 -30.39 18.08 -7.85
CA PRO A 141 -30.13 17.07 -6.82
C PRO A 141 -29.24 15.91 -7.27
N GLU A 142 -29.21 15.61 -8.57
CA GLU A 142 -28.42 14.54 -9.17
C GLU A 142 -26.95 14.95 -9.41
N SER A 143 -26.61 16.23 -9.23
CA SER A 143 -25.24 16.70 -9.40
C SER A 143 -24.33 16.25 -8.27
N LEU A 144 -23.11 15.84 -8.61
CA LEU A 144 -22.08 15.54 -7.61
C LEU A 144 -21.64 16.81 -6.85
N HIS A 145 -21.84 17.99 -7.45
CA HIS A 145 -21.68 19.29 -6.82
C HIS A 145 -23.01 19.89 -6.33
N TYR A 146 -24.01 19.06 -5.99
CA TYR A 146 -25.30 19.60 -5.58
C TYR A 146 -25.15 20.54 -4.37
N ASN A 147 -25.60 21.79 -4.53
CA ASN A 147 -25.71 22.76 -3.45
C ASN A 147 -26.94 22.41 -2.61
N LYS A 148 -26.72 21.50 -1.65
CA LYS A 148 -27.75 21.04 -0.74
C LYS A 148 -28.34 22.21 0.07
N PRO A 149 -29.67 22.42 0.06
CA PRO A 149 -30.31 23.51 0.81
C PRO A 149 -30.12 23.43 2.32
N ASP A 150 -29.92 22.21 2.85
CA ASP A 150 -29.73 21.88 4.25
C ASP A 150 -28.25 21.76 4.65
N TYR A 151 -27.34 22.33 3.86
CA TYR A 151 -25.90 22.28 4.09
C TYR A 151 -25.51 22.70 5.52
N ASP A 152 -24.81 21.81 6.21
CA ASP A 152 -24.11 22.05 7.47
C ASP A 152 -22.75 21.34 7.43
N ILE A 153 -21.67 22.12 7.51
CA ILE A 153 -20.29 21.61 7.49
C ILE A 153 -20.01 20.57 8.58
N ASN A 154 -20.76 20.60 9.68
CA ASN A 154 -20.59 19.66 10.80
C ASN A 154 -21.45 18.41 10.65
N ASN A 155 -22.32 18.34 9.63
CA ASN A 155 -23.20 17.21 9.38
C ASN A 155 -22.87 16.54 8.04
N PHE A 156 -22.07 15.48 8.10
CA PHE A 156 -21.60 14.72 6.93
C PHE A 156 -22.70 14.29 5.93
N TYR A 157 -23.93 14.07 6.41
CA TYR A 157 -25.05 13.65 5.54
C TYR A 157 -25.61 14.80 4.69
N THR A 158 -25.41 16.04 5.12
CA THR A 158 -25.83 17.25 4.41
C THR A 158 -24.79 17.73 3.39
N LEU A 159 -23.65 17.04 3.29
CA LEU A 159 -22.60 17.32 2.31
C LEU A 159 -22.90 16.66 0.96
N ASN A 160 -22.46 17.29 -0.14
CA ASN A 160 -22.37 16.62 -1.46
C ASN A 160 -21.16 15.69 -1.54
N ASP A 161 -21.01 14.98 -2.65
CA ASP A 161 -20.02 13.90 -2.74
C ASP A 161 -18.58 14.42 -2.76
N TYR A 162 -18.33 15.59 -3.34
CA TYR A 162 -17.02 16.25 -3.26
C TYR A 162 -16.71 16.71 -1.84
N GLU A 163 -17.65 17.39 -1.18
CA GLU A 163 -17.50 17.84 0.21
C GLU A 163 -17.20 16.70 1.20
N LYS A 164 -17.87 15.54 1.02
CA LYS A 164 -17.56 14.33 1.78
C LYS A 164 -16.13 13.85 1.54
N ALA A 165 -15.67 13.83 0.29
CA ALA A 165 -14.31 13.40 -0.03
C ALA A 165 -13.27 14.37 0.52
N LEU A 166 -13.46 15.68 0.33
CA LEU A 166 -12.58 16.74 0.84
C LEU A 166 -12.46 16.66 2.36
N SER A 167 -13.59 16.53 3.07
CA SER A 167 -13.59 16.42 4.53
C SER A 167 -12.95 15.12 5.03
N ALA A 168 -13.31 13.97 4.44
CA ALA A 168 -12.78 12.68 4.86
C ALA A 168 -11.25 12.58 4.66
N ILE A 169 -10.74 13.02 3.51
CA ILE A 169 -9.31 13.01 3.21
C ILE A 169 -8.60 14.07 4.06
N GLY A 170 -9.13 15.29 4.08
CA GLY A 170 -8.53 16.42 4.77
C GLY A 170 -8.36 16.16 6.26
N TYR A 171 -9.40 15.68 6.97
CA TYR A 171 -9.30 15.45 8.41
C TYR A 171 -8.35 14.32 8.79
N VAL A 172 -8.15 13.34 7.91
CA VAL A 172 -7.17 12.25 8.13
C VAL A 172 -5.74 12.75 7.94
N LEU A 173 -5.50 13.61 6.94
CA LEU A 173 -4.15 14.04 6.57
C LEU A 173 -3.69 15.32 7.28
N GLU A 174 -4.60 16.19 7.71
CA GLU A 174 -4.27 17.45 8.40
C GLU A 174 -3.30 17.30 9.59
N PRO A 175 -3.41 16.27 10.45
CA PRO A 175 -2.46 16.10 11.55
C PRO A 175 -1.02 15.77 11.12
N TYR A 176 -0.79 15.40 9.86
CA TYR A 176 0.53 15.06 9.31
C TYR A 176 1.24 16.26 8.67
N ASP A 177 0.63 17.44 8.67
CA ASP A 177 1.22 18.71 8.23
C ASP A 177 1.24 19.69 9.42
N THR A 178 2.42 20.19 9.78
CA THR A 178 2.57 21.11 10.91
C THR A 178 1.88 22.46 10.67
N ASN A 179 1.95 22.97 9.43
CA ASN A 179 1.41 24.29 9.11
C ASN A 179 -0.08 24.24 8.74
N LYS A 180 -0.57 23.07 8.31
CA LYS A 180 -1.98 22.80 7.94
C LYS A 180 -2.50 23.69 6.81
N TYR A 181 -1.63 24.15 5.92
CA TYR A 181 -2.01 24.93 4.75
C TYR A 181 -2.14 24.00 3.55
N PHE A 182 -3.36 23.93 3.00
CA PHE A 182 -3.65 23.12 1.82
C PHE A 182 -3.79 24.00 0.60
N GLU A 183 -3.08 23.68 -0.47
CA GLU A 183 -3.34 24.29 -1.77
C GLU A 183 -4.63 23.73 -2.37
N VAL A 184 -5.47 24.60 -2.92
CA VAL A 184 -6.76 24.17 -3.48
C VAL A 184 -6.94 24.73 -4.89
N TYR A 185 -7.06 23.82 -5.84
CA TYR A 185 -7.21 24.10 -7.26
C TYR A 185 -8.52 23.52 -7.79
N GLY A 186 -9.08 24.19 -8.80
CA GLY A 186 -10.18 23.70 -9.60
C GLY A 186 -9.79 23.61 -11.07
N TYR A 187 -10.35 22.63 -11.77
CA TYR A 187 -10.11 22.43 -13.20
C TYR A 187 -11.39 22.10 -13.96
N GLY A 188 -11.37 22.25 -15.29
CA GLY A 188 -12.51 21.86 -16.16
C GLY A 188 -13.71 22.81 -16.14
N GLY A 189 -13.59 23.94 -15.45
CA GLY A 189 -14.60 24.99 -15.36
C GLY A 189 -14.06 26.37 -15.76
N LYS A 190 -14.96 27.33 -15.91
CA LYS A 190 -14.62 28.75 -16.01
C LYS A 190 -14.86 29.41 -14.66
N PHE A 191 -13.78 29.83 -14.00
CA PHE A 191 -13.82 30.33 -12.62
C PHE A 191 -13.78 31.85 -12.57
N PHE A 192 -14.40 32.43 -11.54
CA PHE A 192 -14.25 33.86 -11.19
C PHE A 192 -14.49 34.84 -12.35
N GLY A 193 -15.40 34.51 -13.26
CA GLY A 193 -15.72 35.35 -14.43
C GLY A 193 -14.70 35.27 -15.58
N LYS A 194 -13.72 34.36 -15.52
CA LYS A 194 -12.83 34.06 -16.64
C LYS A 194 -13.63 33.54 -17.84
N LYS A 195 -13.20 33.88 -19.05
CA LYS A 195 -13.87 33.50 -20.31
C LYS A 195 -13.45 32.12 -20.81
N THR A 196 -12.24 31.70 -20.43
CA THR A 196 -11.60 30.44 -20.77
C THR A 196 -11.85 29.38 -19.69
N VAL A 197 -11.77 28.12 -20.10
CA VAL A 197 -11.72 27.00 -19.16
C VAL A 197 -10.32 26.95 -18.58
N GLU A 198 -10.23 26.76 -17.27
CA GLU A 198 -8.96 26.65 -16.55
C GLU A 198 -8.72 25.19 -16.15
N PHE A 199 -7.45 24.82 -16.01
CA PHE A 199 -7.04 23.45 -15.64
C PHE A 199 -6.28 23.38 -14.31
N ASP A 200 -5.96 24.53 -13.73
CA ASP A 200 -5.13 24.69 -12.53
C ASP A 200 -5.50 25.97 -11.75
N CYS A 201 -6.79 26.33 -11.72
CA CYS A 201 -7.22 27.59 -11.12
C CYS A 201 -7.17 27.50 -9.58
N ALA A 202 -6.36 28.33 -8.93
CA ALA A 202 -6.39 28.48 -7.47
C ALA A 202 -7.78 28.94 -7.00
N LEU A 203 -8.45 28.15 -6.15
CA LEU A 203 -9.82 28.44 -5.70
C LEU A 203 -9.90 29.57 -4.67
N THR A 204 -8.76 30.03 -4.17
CA THR A 204 -8.63 31.26 -3.39
C THR A 204 -8.92 32.52 -4.23
N GLY A 205 -8.83 32.41 -5.56
CA GLY A 205 -8.94 33.53 -6.50
C GLY A 205 -7.62 34.24 -6.79
N ASP A 206 -6.53 33.85 -6.13
CA ASP A 206 -5.17 34.37 -6.37
C ASP A 206 -4.21 33.20 -6.63
N GLN A 207 -3.71 33.10 -7.87
CA GLN A 207 -2.81 32.02 -8.29
C GLN A 207 -1.48 32.02 -7.51
N ASN A 208 -1.06 33.16 -6.94
CA ASN A 208 0.16 33.24 -6.14
C ASN A 208 -0.08 32.87 -4.67
N LYS A 209 -1.35 32.68 -4.27
CA LYS A 209 -1.75 32.33 -2.90
C LYS A 209 -2.81 31.24 -2.93
N PRO A 210 -2.47 30.02 -3.37
CA PRO A 210 -3.43 28.91 -3.53
C PRO A 210 -3.81 28.26 -2.19
N SER A 211 -3.07 28.55 -1.12
CA SER A 211 -3.19 27.84 0.15
C SER A 211 -4.27 28.42 1.08
N VAL A 212 -4.98 27.54 1.78
CA VAL A 212 -5.96 27.85 2.81
C VAL A 212 -5.67 27.09 4.10
N PHE A 213 -6.07 27.64 5.23
CA PHE A 213 -5.83 27.01 6.52
C PHE A 213 -6.87 25.93 6.85
N GLY A 214 -6.41 24.70 7.02
CA GLY A 214 -7.18 23.55 7.45
C GLY A 214 -8.31 23.13 6.51
N VAL A 215 -9.00 22.05 6.88
CA VAL A 215 -10.13 21.52 6.08
C VAL A 215 -11.25 22.54 5.93
N ALA A 216 -11.52 23.34 6.96
CA ALA A 216 -12.55 24.38 6.91
C ALA A 216 -12.27 25.41 5.79
N GLY A 217 -11.01 25.80 5.60
CA GLY A 217 -10.61 26.69 4.51
C GLY A 217 -10.83 26.07 3.13
N VAL A 218 -10.56 24.76 2.98
CA VAL A 218 -10.79 24.01 1.74
C VAL A 218 -12.28 24.02 1.37
N MET A 219 -13.14 23.72 2.35
CA MET A 219 -14.59 23.74 2.16
C MET A 219 -15.08 25.14 1.78
N GLU A 220 -14.58 26.18 2.44
CA GLU A 220 -14.95 27.57 2.15
C GLU A 220 -14.63 27.98 0.71
N VAL A 221 -13.41 27.74 0.22
CA VAL A 221 -13.04 28.11 -1.15
C VAL A 221 -13.73 27.25 -2.20
N TYR A 222 -14.00 25.97 -1.90
CA TYR A 222 -14.83 25.12 -2.75
C TYR A 222 -16.24 25.71 -2.92
N HIS A 223 -16.94 26.05 -1.82
CA HIS A 223 -18.28 26.65 -1.91
C HIS A 223 -18.29 27.99 -2.66
N LYS A 224 -17.31 28.86 -2.38
CA LYS A 224 -17.19 30.14 -3.10
C LYS A 224 -16.95 29.96 -4.59
N ALA A 225 -16.10 29.00 -4.96
CA ALA A 225 -15.84 28.68 -6.36
C ALA A 225 -17.11 28.12 -7.02
N LEU A 226 -17.79 27.18 -6.36
CA LEU A 226 -19.01 26.56 -6.86
C LEU A 226 -20.11 27.57 -7.17
N GLN A 227 -20.29 28.61 -6.35
CA GLN A 227 -21.26 29.68 -6.65
C GLN A 227 -20.97 30.49 -7.93
N LYS A 228 -19.71 30.51 -8.38
CA LYS A 228 -19.22 31.42 -9.44
C LYS A 228 -18.66 30.69 -10.66
N VAL A 229 -18.66 29.36 -10.65
CA VAL A 229 -18.10 28.54 -11.72
C VAL A 229 -19.13 28.28 -12.80
N TYR A 230 -18.69 28.32 -14.06
CA TYR A 230 -19.44 27.73 -15.17
C TYR A 230 -18.80 26.39 -15.51
N LEU A 231 -19.50 25.30 -15.22
CA LEU A 231 -19.03 23.95 -15.53
C LEU A 231 -18.95 23.76 -17.04
N SER A 232 -17.83 23.25 -17.56
CA SER A 232 -17.63 23.09 -19.00
C SER A 232 -17.53 21.63 -19.39
N LYS A 233 -18.17 21.24 -20.50
CA LYS A 233 -17.98 19.91 -21.08
C LYS A 233 -16.66 19.91 -21.84
N PHE A 234 -15.62 19.34 -21.23
CA PHE A 234 -14.39 18.93 -21.91
C PHE A 234 -14.03 17.51 -21.48
N ILE A 235 -13.43 16.77 -22.42
CA ILE A 235 -12.77 15.50 -22.13
C ILE A 235 -11.31 15.84 -21.81
N ILE A 236 -10.86 15.52 -20.61
CA ILE A 236 -9.43 15.59 -20.28
C ILE A 236 -8.80 14.29 -20.76
N ILE A 237 -7.91 14.39 -21.75
CA ILE A 237 -7.02 13.29 -22.13
C ILE A 237 -5.72 13.51 -21.36
N PHE A 238 -5.47 12.71 -20.34
CA PHE A 238 -4.15 12.65 -19.71
C PHE A 238 -3.20 11.97 -20.69
N ILE A 239 -2.31 12.74 -21.31
CA ILE A 239 -1.13 12.19 -21.99
C ILE A 239 0.00 12.27 -20.98
N GLU A 240 0.31 11.15 -20.35
CA GLU A 240 1.51 11.01 -19.54
C GLU A 240 2.72 11.02 -20.49
N ILE A 241 3.48 12.12 -20.49
CA ILE A 241 4.79 12.17 -21.15
C ILE A 241 5.78 11.71 -20.08
N ASN A 242 6.21 10.46 -20.19
CA ASN A 242 7.36 9.98 -19.46
C ASN A 242 8.61 10.52 -20.16
N ASP A 243 9.36 11.38 -19.47
CA ASP A 243 10.74 11.74 -19.85
C ASP A 243 11.71 10.57 -19.62
#